data_AF-A0A4Y5YZG6-F1
#
_entry.id   AF-A0A4Y5YZG6-F1
#
_cell.length_a   1.000
_cell.length_b   1.000
_cell.length_c   1.000
_cell.angle_alpha   90.00
_cell.angle_beta   90.00
_cell.angle_gamma   90.00
#
_symmetry.space_group_name_H-M   'P 1'
#
loop_
_entity.id
_entity.type
_entity.pdbx_description
1 polymer ?
#
loop_
_entity_poly.entity_id
_entity_poly.type
_entity_poly.pdbx_seq_one_letter_code
_entity_poly.pdbx_strand_id
1 'polypeptide(L)'
;MPAPTLGSMLRITENCIKADCLQDLERSASANGPCGERDLRQVQEFFDTAKTEFTSRILAGAEVKPVRLGAGQNNTVALILQTFRWTPDYDIRNPTHPYNAAWKVFATWCAENELAPVLRKYHDAKGKEHWYELSVRAAQPVREESTWAPV
;
A
#
# COMPACT_ATOMS: atom_id res chain seq x y z
N MET A 1 12.23 -11.50 34.18
CA MET A 1 11.58 -10.49 33.32
C MET A 1 12.16 -10.67 31.92
N PRO A 2 11.38 -11.15 30.92
CA PRO A 2 11.94 -11.31 29.59
C PRO A 2 12.11 -9.94 28.93
N ALA A 3 13.27 -9.72 28.31
CA ALA A 3 13.61 -8.52 27.58
C ALA A 3 12.64 -8.30 26.40
N PRO A 4 12.33 -7.04 26.03
CA PRO A 4 11.47 -6.76 24.88
C PRO A 4 12.12 -7.34 23.62
N THR A 5 11.33 -8.05 22.79
CA THR A 5 11.82 -8.58 21.52
C THR A 5 12.13 -7.44 20.55
N LEU A 6 13.08 -7.65 19.63
CA LEU A 6 13.37 -6.68 18.56
C LEU A 6 12.12 -6.28 17.77
N GLY A 7 11.16 -7.21 17.62
CA GLY A 7 9.86 -6.95 17.00
C GLY A 7 8.91 -6.08 17.84
N SER A 8 9.01 -6.07 19.17
CA SER A 8 8.25 -5.13 20.01
C SER A 8 8.96 -3.78 20.18
N MET A 9 10.29 -3.72 20.04
CA MET A 9 11.04 -2.46 19.99
C MET A 9 10.86 -1.72 18.64
N LEU A 10 10.86 -2.43 17.51
CA LEU A 10 10.54 -1.84 16.18
C LEU A 10 9.11 -1.27 16.10
N ARG A 11 8.14 -1.90 16.76
CA ARG A 11 6.74 -1.43 16.78
C ARG A 11 6.58 -0.05 17.44
N ILE A 12 7.40 0.27 18.45
CA ILE A 12 7.29 1.56 19.16
C ILE A 12 7.96 2.68 18.35
N THR A 13 9.09 2.40 17.68
CA THR A 13 9.82 3.41 16.90
C THR A 13 9.19 3.64 15.54
N GLU A 14 8.72 2.59 14.86
CA GLU A 14 8.07 2.74 13.56
C GLU A 14 6.67 3.34 13.67
N ASN A 15 5.89 3.04 14.71
CA ASN A 15 4.56 3.64 14.86
C ASN A 15 4.62 5.14 15.13
N CYS A 16 5.63 5.63 15.87
CA CYS A 16 5.87 7.07 16.00
C CYS A 16 6.22 7.69 14.65
N ILE A 17 7.19 7.13 13.90
CA ILE A 17 7.59 7.65 12.59
C ILE A 17 6.44 7.58 11.56
N LYS A 18 5.58 6.56 11.62
CA LYS A 18 4.40 6.38 10.74
C LYS A 18 3.31 7.40 11.03
N ALA A 19 2.99 7.61 12.32
CA ALA A 19 2.04 8.63 12.75
C ALA A 19 2.55 10.02 12.31
N ASP A 20 3.84 10.29 12.49
CA ASP A 20 4.46 11.53 12.06
C ASP A 20 4.39 11.70 10.53
N CYS A 21 4.70 10.66 9.74
CA CYS A 21 4.61 10.71 8.27
C CYS A 21 3.19 10.95 7.75
N LEU A 22 2.18 10.34 8.37
CA LEU A 22 0.79 10.54 7.99
C LEU A 22 0.30 11.93 8.43
N GLN A 23 0.67 12.35 9.65
CA GLN A 23 0.34 13.66 10.19
C GLN A 23 1.00 14.80 9.40
N ASP A 24 2.22 14.61 8.91
CA ASP A 24 2.90 15.56 8.03
C ASP A 24 2.22 15.61 6.65
N LEU A 25 1.74 14.48 6.13
CA LEU A 25 0.96 14.44 4.89
C LEU A 25 -0.39 15.16 5.06
N GLU A 26 -1.09 14.95 6.18
CA GLU A 26 -2.32 15.65 6.53
C GLU A 26 -2.08 17.15 6.70
N ARG A 27 -1.02 17.54 7.41
CA ARG A 27 -0.63 18.95 7.59
C ARG A 27 -0.30 19.61 6.25
N SER A 28 0.39 18.90 5.36
CA SER A 28 0.68 19.36 4.00
C SER A 28 -0.60 19.50 3.17
N ALA A 29 -1.52 18.54 3.26
CA ALA A 29 -2.81 18.60 2.58
C ALA A 29 -3.64 19.81 3.05
N SER A 30 -3.71 20.05 4.37
CA SER A 30 -4.35 21.24 4.95
C SER A 30 -3.72 22.55 4.49
N ALA A 31 -2.39 22.59 4.36
CA ALA A 31 -1.68 23.77 3.87
C ALA A 31 -1.96 24.07 2.38
N ASN A 32 -2.34 23.05 1.59
CA ASN A 32 -2.74 23.19 0.18
C ASN A 32 -4.24 23.48 0.01
N GLY A 33 -4.97 23.69 1.11
CA GLY A 33 -6.38 24.05 1.11
C GLY A 33 -7.35 22.87 0.95
N PRO A 34 -8.66 23.14 0.86
CA PRO A 34 -9.71 22.13 0.94
C PRO A 34 -9.63 21.02 -0.12
N CYS A 35 -9.01 21.31 -1.28
CA CYS A 35 -8.81 20.33 -2.35
C CYS A 35 -7.76 19.28 -1.96
N GLY A 36 -6.64 19.68 -1.35
CA GLY A 36 -5.59 18.76 -0.91
C GLY A 36 -6.09 17.79 0.17
N GLU A 37 -6.85 18.29 1.13
CA GLU A 37 -7.46 17.47 2.19
C GLU A 37 -8.47 16.47 1.63
N ARG A 38 -9.29 16.90 0.67
CA ARG A 38 -10.26 16.03 0.00
C ARG A 38 -9.55 14.91 -0.78
N ASP A 39 -8.49 15.26 -1.51
CA ASP A 39 -7.74 14.29 -2.31
C ASP A 39 -7.06 13.24 -1.40
N LEU A 40 -6.44 13.68 -0.30
CA LEU A 40 -5.86 12.77 0.69
C LEU A 40 -6.90 11.82 1.27
N ARG A 41 -8.06 12.35 1.66
CA ARG A 41 -9.16 11.55 2.23
C ARG A 41 -9.64 10.48 1.26
N GLN A 42 -9.79 10.83 -0.02
CA GLN A 42 -10.20 9.88 -1.05
C GLN A 42 -9.17 8.74 -1.24
N VAL A 43 -7.87 9.04 -1.12
CA VAL A 43 -6.82 8.02 -1.17
C VAL A 43 -6.86 7.12 0.08
N GLN A 44 -7.07 7.69 1.26
CA GLN A 44 -7.19 6.92 2.51
C GLN A 44 -8.42 5.99 2.48
N GLU A 45 -9.60 6.53 2.13
CA GLU A 45 -10.85 5.78 2.00
C GLU A 45 -10.74 4.62 0.99
N PHE A 46 -10.02 4.83 -0.11
CA PHE A 46 -9.74 3.77 -1.08
C PHE A 46 -8.95 2.61 -0.45
N PHE A 47 -7.86 2.90 0.27
CA PHE A 47 -7.07 1.85 0.91
C PHE A 47 -7.85 1.14 2.02
N ASP A 48 -8.66 1.86 2.80
CA ASP A 48 -9.47 1.24 3.85
C ASP A 48 -10.56 0.32 3.27
N THR A 49 -11.21 0.74 2.19
CA THR A 49 -12.16 -0.11 1.46
C THR A 49 -11.47 -1.39 0.95
N ALA A 50 -10.29 -1.26 0.34
CA ALA A 50 -9.51 -2.41 -0.14
C ALA A 50 -9.13 -3.37 1.00
N LYS A 51 -8.71 -2.85 2.16
CA LYS A 51 -8.43 -3.67 3.37
C LYS A 51 -9.68 -4.46 3.78
N THR A 52 -10.84 -3.81 3.85
CA THR A 52 -12.10 -4.46 4.23
C THR A 52 -12.48 -5.56 3.26
N GLU A 53 -12.40 -5.31 1.94
CA GLU A 53 -12.72 -6.30 0.92
C GLU A 53 -11.78 -7.52 0.99
N PHE A 54 -10.47 -7.28 1.09
CA PHE A 54 -9.49 -8.37 1.21
C PHE A 54 -9.69 -9.18 2.48
N THR A 55 -9.89 -8.51 3.62
CA THR A 55 -10.15 -9.18 4.91
C THR A 55 -11.38 -10.06 4.83
N SER A 56 -12.49 -9.54 4.30
CA SER A 56 -13.75 -10.29 4.18
C SER A 56 -13.57 -11.54 3.31
N ARG A 57 -12.87 -11.43 2.17
CA ARG A 57 -12.60 -12.56 1.28
C ARG A 57 -11.73 -13.63 1.93
N ILE A 58 -10.65 -13.22 2.60
CA ILE A 58 -9.73 -14.12 3.29
C ILE A 58 -10.46 -14.89 4.40
N LEU A 59 -11.24 -14.20 5.24
CA LEU A 59 -12.00 -14.83 6.32
C LEU A 59 -13.07 -15.80 5.81
N ALA A 60 -13.64 -15.53 4.63
CA ALA A 60 -14.59 -16.43 3.97
C ALA A 60 -13.92 -17.64 3.28
N GLY A 61 -12.59 -17.75 3.29
CA GLY A 61 -11.85 -18.76 2.53
C GLY A 61 -12.03 -18.63 1.01
N ALA A 62 -12.41 -17.44 0.54
CA ALA A 62 -12.69 -17.18 -0.86
C ALA A 62 -11.46 -16.60 -1.59
N GLU A 63 -11.47 -16.70 -2.92
CA GLU A 63 -10.46 -16.07 -3.76
C GLU A 63 -10.43 -14.54 -3.54
N VAL A 64 -9.23 -14.00 -3.31
CA VAL A 64 -8.98 -12.56 -3.20
C VAL A 64 -8.97 -11.93 -4.59
N LYS A 65 -10.01 -11.15 -4.89
CA LYS A 65 -10.10 -10.43 -6.16
C LYS A 65 -9.27 -9.14 -6.12
N PRO A 66 -8.51 -8.82 -7.17
CA PRO A 66 -7.81 -7.55 -7.23
C PRO A 66 -8.77 -6.35 -7.34
N VAL A 67 -8.40 -5.24 -6.70
CA VAL A 67 -9.05 -3.94 -6.85
C VAL A 67 -8.38 -3.16 -7.97
N ARG A 68 -9.15 -2.67 -8.94
CA ARG A 68 -8.63 -1.96 -10.12
C ARG A 68 -8.58 -0.45 -9.92
N LEU A 69 -7.49 0.16 -10.37
CA LEU A 69 -7.25 1.60 -10.46
C LEU A 69 -7.11 2.00 -11.93
N GLY A 70 -8.07 2.78 -12.44
CA GLY A 70 -8.15 3.19 -13.84
C GLY A 70 -9.13 2.34 -14.66
N ALA A 71 -9.20 2.61 -15.97
CA ALA A 71 -10.11 1.95 -16.92
C ALA A 71 -11.58 1.90 -16.43
N GLY A 72 -12.08 3.02 -15.88
CA GLY A 72 -13.47 3.14 -15.43
C GLY A 72 -13.70 2.78 -13.96
N GLN A 73 -12.70 2.25 -13.26
CA GLN A 73 -12.80 1.90 -11.84
C GLN A 73 -11.85 2.74 -10.99
N ASN A 74 -12.34 3.24 -9.85
CA ASN A 74 -11.56 4.11 -8.96
C ASN A 74 -10.87 5.28 -9.69
N ASN A 75 -11.49 5.82 -10.75
CA ASN A 75 -10.88 6.81 -11.65
C ASN A 75 -10.46 8.08 -10.93
N THR A 76 -11.24 8.55 -9.96
CA THR A 76 -10.89 9.74 -9.15
C THR A 76 -9.59 9.51 -8.39
N VAL A 77 -9.45 8.36 -7.74
CA VAL A 77 -8.22 7.98 -7.02
C VAL A 77 -7.07 7.80 -8.00
N ALA A 78 -7.32 7.19 -9.16
CA ALA A 78 -6.33 7.05 -10.22
C ALA A 78 -5.82 8.42 -10.74
N LEU A 79 -6.68 9.43 -10.83
CA LEU A 79 -6.32 10.79 -11.21
C LEU A 79 -5.53 11.50 -10.11
N ILE A 80 -5.96 11.39 -8.85
CA ILE A 80 -5.23 11.95 -7.69
C ILE A 80 -3.82 11.37 -7.60
N LEU A 81 -3.71 10.04 -7.73
CA LEU A 81 -2.44 9.34 -7.72
C LEU A 81 -1.65 9.49 -9.04
N GLN A 82 -2.23 10.16 -10.04
CA GLN A 82 -1.66 10.35 -11.37
C GLN A 82 -1.12 9.06 -11.99
N THR A 83 -1.89 7.96 -11.90
CA THR A 83 -1.43 6.60 -12.26
C THR A 83 -0.97 6.46 -13.71
N PHE A 84 -1.51 7.28 -14.61
CA PHE A 84 -1.10 7.36 -16.01
C PHE A 84 0.34 7.85 -16.19
N ARG A 85 0.93 8.51 -15.18
CA ARG A 85 2.32 8.95 -15.16
C ARG A 85 3.25 7.94 -14.48
N TRP A 86 2.73 6.85 -13.92
CA TRP A 86 3.57 5.89 -13.23
C TRP A 86 4.51 5.18 -14.21
N THR A 87 5.78 5.18 -13.84
CA THR A 87 6.88 4.51 -14.53
C THR A 87 7.43 3.38 -13.64
N PRO A 88 8.28 2.47 -14.18
CA PRO A 88 8.85 1.38 -13.38
C PRO A 88 9.62 1.85 -12.13
N ASP A 89 10.16 3.07 -12.17
CA ASP A 89 10.96 3.73 -11.14
C ASP A 89 10.17 4.74 -10.29
N TYR A 90 8.96 5.11 -10.72
CA TYR A 90 8.14 6.11 -10.04
C TYR A 90 6.66 5.71 -10.04
N ASP A 91 6.18 5.22 -8.90
CA ASP A 91 4.77 5.05 -8.58
C ASP A 91 4.51 5.38 -7.11
N ILE A 92 3.32 5.07 -6.59
CA ILE A 92 2.96 5.37 -5.19
C ILE A 92 3.91 4.74 -4.16
N ARG A 93 4.66 3.69 -4.52
CA ARG A 93 5.66 3.04 -3.65
C ARG A 93 6.93 3.86 -3.52
N ASN A 94 7.20 4.75 -4.47
CA ASN A 94 8.36 5.63 -4.44
C ASN A 94 8.26 6.59 -3.24
N PRO A 95 9.30 6.68 -2.37
CA PRO A 95 9.28 7.55 -1.20
C PRO A 95 9.04 9.03 -1.48
N THR A 96 9.33 9.48 -2.70
CA THR A 96 9.14 10.87 -3.14
C THR A 96 7.75 11.14 -3.72
N HIS A 97 6.91 10.10 -3.86
CA HIS A 97 5.54 10.28 -4.31
C HIS A 97 4.71 10.99 -3.23
N PRO A 98 3.92 12.03 -3.54
CA PRO A 98 3.21 12.83 -2.54
C PRO A 98 2.34 12.01 -1.59
N TYR A 99 1.73 10.93 -2.10
CA TYR A 99 0.85 10.04 -1.34
C TYR A 99 1.53 8.75 -0.84
N ASN A 100 2.87 8.67 -0.83
CA ASN A 100 3.59 7.48 -0.39
C ASN A 100 3.28 7.09 1.07
N ALA A 101 3.03 8.07 1.95
CA ALA A 101 2.69 7.77 3.34
C ALA A 101 1.39 6.95 3.46
N ALA A 102 0.37 7.23 2.62
CA ALA A 102 -0.84 6.42 2.57
C ALA A 102 -0.56 4.98 2.11
N TRP A 103 0.32 4.80 1.12
CA TRP A 103 0.78 3.46 0.71
C TRP A 103 1.51 2.73 1.85
N LYS A 104 2.40 3.41 2.59
CA LYS A 104 3.14 2.81 3.71
C LYS A 104 2.21 2.28 4.81
N VAL A 105 1.14 3.00 5.10
CA VAL A 105 0.11 2.54 6.05
C VAL A 105 -0.55 1.25 5.55
N PHE A 106 -0.92 1.19 4.27
CA PHE A 106 -1.49 -0.02 3.68
C PHE A 106 -0.50 -1.20 3.67
N ALA A 107 0.76 -0.96 3.28
CA ALA A 107 1.81 -1.99 3.26
C ALA A 107 2.14 -2.51 4.67
N THR A 108 2.10 -1.65 5.68
CA THR A 108 2.29 -2.03 7.08
C THR A 108 1.15 -2.95 7.54
N TRP A 109 -0.10 -2.57 7.28
CA TRP A 109 -1.25 -3.42 7.57
C TRP A 109 -1.11 -4.80 6.90
N CYS A 110 -0.64 -4.85 5.65
CA CYS A 110 -0.36 -6.13 5.00
C CYS A 110 0.68 -6.95 5.80
N ALA A 111 1.82 -6.36 6.15
CA ALA A 111 2.88 -7.03 6.87
C ALA A 111 2.45 -7.54 8.25
N GLU A 112 1.66 -6.77 8.99
CA GLU A 112 1.08 -7.16 10.30
C GLU A 112 0.14 -8.36 10.19
N ASN A 113 -0.42 -8.62 9.01
CA ASN A 113 -1.31 -9.73 8.72
C ASN A 113 -0.62 -10.83 7.89
N GLU A 114 0.72 -10.83 7.82
CA GLU A 114 1.51 -11.79 7.03
C GLU A 114 1.14 -11.80 5.53
N LEU A 115 0.72 -10.64 5.02
CA LEU A 115 0.41 -10.39 3.62
C LEU A 115 1.50 -9.53 2.98
N ALA A 116 1.66 -9.69 1.67
CA ALA A 116 2.45 -8.80 0.83
C ALA A 116 1.51 -8.09 -0.17
N PRO A 117 1.55 -6.75 -0.25
CA PRO A 117 0.78 -6.02 -1.25
C PRO A 117 1.38 -6.26 -2.64
N VAL A 118 0.52 -6.42 -3.63
CA VAL A 118 0.88 -6.64 -5.03
C VAL A 118 0.22 -5.56 -5.87
N LEU A 119 1.04 -4.82 -6.61
CA LEU A 119 0.58 -3.81 -7.56
C LEU A 119 1.10 -4.18 -8.94
N ARG A 120 0.19 -4.45 -9.88
CA ARG A 120 0.51 -4.86 -11.26
C ARG A 120 -0.06 -3.89 -12.27
N LYS A 121 0.74 -3.55 -13.28
CA LYS A 121 0.33 -2.71 -14.41
C LYS A 121 -0.23 -3.58 -15.53
N TYR A 122 -1.31 -3.13 -16.12
CA TYR A 122 -1.94 -3.74 -17.28
C TYR A 122 -2.24 -2.68 -18.33
N HIS A 123 -2.51 -3.16 -19.54
CA HIS A 123 -2.95 -2.35 -20.66
C HIS A 123 -3.87 -3.16 -21.56
N ASP A 124 -4.69 -2.47 -22.35
CA ASP A 124 -5.50 -3.11 -23.39
C ASP A 124 -4.61 -3.58 -24.54
N ALA A 125 -5.13 -4.44 -25.43
CA ALA A 125 -4.35 -5.02 -26.53
C ALA A 125 -3.75 -3.97 -27.48
N LYS A 126 -4.26 -2.72 -27.46
CA LYS A 126 -3.78 -1.60 -28.27
C LYS A 126 -2.84 -0.65 -27.51
N GLY A 127 -2.62 -0.88 -26.21
CA GLY A 127 -1.81 -0.02 -25.34
C GLY A 127 -2.37 1.39 -25.14
N LYS A 128 -3.66 1.61 -25.42
CA LYS A 128 -4.35 2.89 -25.27
C LYS A 128 -4.86 3.11 -23.86
N GLU A 129 -5.36 2.07 -23.21
CA GLU A 129 -5.82 2.14 -21.84
C GLU A 129 -4.83 1.44 -20.94
N HIS A 130 -4.50 2.09 -19.82
CA HIS A 130 -3.67 1.52 -18.77
C HIS A 130 -4.47 1.47 -17.47
N TRP A 131 -4.34 0.36 -16.74
CA TRP A 131 -4.87 0.24 -15.40
C TRP A 131 -3.90 -0.49 -14.50
N TYR A 132 -4.11 -0.35 -13.21
CA TYR A 132 -3.34 -1.04 -12.19
C TYR A 132 -4.26 -1.90 -11.35
N GLU A 133 -3.79 -3.06 -10.95
CA GLU A 133 -4.51 -3.94 -10.05
C GLU A 133 -3.75 -4.05 -8.74
N LEU A 134 -4.42 -3.65 -7.67
CA LEU A 134 -4.00 -3.81 -6.28
C LEU A 134 -4.56 -5.12 -5.75
N SER A 135 -3.72 -5.96 -5.18
CA SER A 135 -4.10 -7.21 -4.54
C SER A 135 -3.19 -7.49 -3.35
N VAL A 136 -3.47 -8.57 -2.62
CA VAL A 136 -2.61 -9.08 -1.55
C VAL A 136 -2.34 -10.56 -1.79
N ARG A 137 -1.15 -11.01 -1.39
CA ARG A 137 -0.77 -12.43 -1.37
C ARG A 137 -0.18 -12.77 -0.01
N ALA A 138 -0.18 -14.05 0.37
CA ALA A 138 0.58 -14.48 1.55
C ALA A 138 2.05 -14.06 1.41
N ALA A 139 2.62 -13.48 2.47
CA ALA A 139 4.03 -13.20 2.54
C ALA A 139 4.80 -14.54 2.46
N GLN A 140 5.79 -14.63 1.58
CA GLN A 140 6.65 -15.82 1.60
C GLN A 140 7.44 -15.81 2.92
N PRO A 141 7.54 -16.95 3.63
CA PRO A 141 8.43 -17.03 4.76
C PRO A 141 9.84 -16.74 4.25
N VAL A 142 10.53 -15.79 4.91
CA VAL A 142 11.95 -15.56 4.65
C VAL A 142 12.64 -16.88 4.94
N ARG A 143 13.03 -17.62 3.89
CA ARG A 143 13.92 -18.76 4.06
C ARG A 143 15.24 -18.18 4.53
N GLU A 144 15.52 -18.26 5.83
CA GLU A 144 16.88 -18.20 6.33
C GLU A 144 17.67 -19.26 5.55
N GLU A 145 18.50 -18.78 4.63
CA GLU A 145 19.47 -19.60 3.94
C GLU A 145 20.47 -20.07 5.01
N SER A 146 20.17 -21.20 5.65
CA SER A 146 21.12 -21.97 6.42
C SER A 146 22.23 -22.38 5.46
N THR A 147 23.28 -21.57 5.41
CA THR A 147 24.56 -21.93 4.83
C THR A 147 25.18 -23.03 5.70
N TRP A 148 24.63 -24.23 5.63
CA TRP A 148 25.33 -25.42 6.08
C TRP A 148 26.31 -25.81 4.98
N ALA A 149 27.56 -25.35 5.10
CA ALA A 149 28.66 -25.97 4.39
C ALA A 149 29.02 -27.27 5.13
N PRO A 150 28.90 -28.46 4.52
CA PRO A 150 29.48 -29.66 5.09
C PRO A 150 30.93 -29.82 4.61
N VAL A 151 31.80 -30.00 5.60
CA VAL A 151 33.12 -30.67 5.62
C VAL A 151 34.26 -30.04 4.82
#